data_AF-A0A2N2JEX9-F1
#
_entry.id   AF-A0A2N2JEX9-F1
#
_cell.length_a   1.000
_cell.length_b   1.000
_cell.length_c   1.000
_cell.angle_alpha   90.00
_cell.angle_beta   90.00
_cell.angle_gamma   90.00
#
_symmetry.space_group_name_H-M   'P 1'
#
loop_
_entity.id
_entity.type
_entity.pdbx_description
1 polymer ?
#
loop_
_entity_poly.entity_id
_entity_poly.type
_entity_poly.pdbx_seq_one_letter_code
_entity_poly.pdbx_strand_id
1 'polypeptide(L)' 'MNRLIAAAALAIALSSTVGACTDDCQRLADITCEKAGDASDDCVKMRKQADSPSAEDKEMCTLALKVVDELVGK' A
#
# COMPACT_ATOMS: atom_id res chain seq x y z
N MET A 1 -1.32 42.95 15.34
CA MET A 1 -2.23 41.81 15.54
C MET A 1 -2.53 41.24 14.16
N ASN A 2 -2.06 40.01 13.86
CA ASN A 2 -2.54 39.09 12.79
C ASN A 2 -1.44 38.07 12.45
N ARG A 3 -1.18 37.15 13.39
CA ARG A 3 -0.32 35.97 13.18
C ARG A 3 -1.16 34.71 13.34
N LEU A 4 -2.13 34.48 12.44
CA LEU A 4 -2.99 33.28 12.47
C LEU A 4 -3.38 32.84 11.04
N ILE A 5 -2.43 32.78 10.11
CA ILE A 5 -2.67 32.13 8.81
C ILE A 5 -1.40 31.37 8.41
N ALA A 6 -1.03 30.35 9.20
CA ALA A 6 0.09 29.47 8.84
C ALA A 6 -0.08 28.05 9.43
N ALA A 7 -1.31 27.62 9.71
CA ALA A 7 -1.57 26.32 10.34
C ALA A 7 -2.52 25.40 9.55
N ALA A 8 -3.01 25.81 8.37
CA ALA A 8 -3.96 25.01 7.59
C ALA A 8 -3.35 24.26 6.38
N ALA A 9 -2.08 24.51 6.03
CA ALA A 9 -1.48 23.94 4.82
C ALA A 9 -0.79 22.57 5.02
N LEU A 10 -0.59 22.11 6.27
CA LEU A 10 0.07 20.82 6.54
C LEU A 10 -0.90 19.64 6.69
N ALA A 11 -2.21 19.85 6.69
CA ALA A 11 -3.18 18.76 6.83
C ALA A 11 -3.57 18.09 5.49
N ILE A 12 -3.24 18.70 4.34
CA ILE A 12 -3.73 18.22 3.02
C ILE A 12 -2.73 17.27 2.34
N ALA A 13 -1.49 17.16 2.83
CA ALA A 13 -0.50 16.26 2.25
C ALA A 13 -0.69 14.78 2.65
N LEU A 14 -1.55 14.47 3.62
CA LEU A 14 -1.77 13.10 4.10
C LEU A 14 -3.01 12.43 3.51
N SER A 15 -3.85 13.13 2.74
CA SER A 15 -5.06 12.54 2.17
C SER A 15 -4.81 11.87 0.80
N SER A 16 -3.72 12.22 0.13
CA SER A 16 -3.50 11.86 -1.28
C SER A 16 -2.64 10.60 -1.50
N THR A 17 -1.94 10.12 -0.47
CA THR A 17 -1.07 8.93 -0.56
C THR A 17 -1.68 7.69 0.10
N VAL A 18 -2.68 7.87 0.95
CA VAL A 18 -3.29 6.78 1.74
C VAL A 18 -4.15 5.86 0.86
N GLY A 19 -4.71 6.36 -0.23
CA GLY A 19 -5.48 5.58 -1.21
C GLY A 19 -4.60 4.68 -2.08
N ALA A 20 -3.54 5.24 -2.68
CA ALA A 20 -2.65 4.50 -3.58
C ALA A 20 -1.93 3.31 -2.89
N CYS A 21 -1.60 3.43 -1.60
CA CYS A 21 -0.90 2.34 -0.91
C CYS A 21 -1.83 1.18 -0.50
N THR A 22 -3.12 1.44 -0.29
CA THR A 22 -4.09 0.36 -0.06
C THR A 22 -4.29 -0.44 -1.35
N ASP A 23 -4.33 0.25 -2.50
CA ASP A 23 -4.40 -0.39 -3.82
C ASP A 23 -3.13 -1.24 -4.09
N ASP A 24 -1.95 -0.78 -3.67
CA ASP A 24 -0.69 -1.51 -3.82
C ASP A 24 -0.65 -2.81 -2.98
N CYS A 25 -1.07 -2.75 -1.72
CA CYS A 25 -1.12 -3.97 -0.89
C CYS A 25 -2.13 -4.99 -1.44
N GLN A 26 -3.28 -4.54 -1.95
CA GLN A 26 -4.25 -5.43 -2.59
C GLN A 26 -3.68 -6.08 -3.84
N ARG A 27 -3.03 -5.30 -4.71
CA ARG A 27 -2.42 -5.84 -5.93
C ARG A 27 -1.29 -6.83 -5.61
N LEU A 28 -0.48 -6.57 -4.59
CA LEU A 28 0.56 -7.51 -4.16
C LEU A 28 -0.04 -8.81 -3.62
N ALA A 29 -1.13 -8.71 -2.85
CA ALA A 29 -1.86 -9.87 -2.37
C ALA A 29 -2.45 -10.68 -3.54
N ASP A 30 -3.02 -10.03 -4.55
CA ASP A 30 -3.56 -10.71 -5.73
C ASP A 30 -2.47 -11.44 -6.53
N ILE A 31 -1.31 -10.82 -6.74
CA ILE A 31 -0.17 -11.48 -7.40
C ILE A 31 0.29 -12.71 -6.58
N THR A 32 0.35 -12.55 -5.26
CA THR A 32 0.75 -13.65 -4.36
C THR A 32 -0.26 -14.79 -4.43
N CYS A 33 -1.56 -14.50 -4.39
CA CYS A 33 -2.63 -15.49 -4.53
C CYS A 33 -2.64 -16.16 -5.91
N GLU A 34 -2.39 -15.42 -6.99
CA GLU A 34 -2.28 -15.99 -8.33
C GLU A 34 -1.12 -17.01 -8.43
N LYS A 35 0.01 -16.71 -7.79
CA LYS A 35 1.21 -17.58 -7.84
C LYS A 35 1.18 -18.74 -6.85
N ALA A 36 0.74 -18.50 -5.62
CA ALA A 36 0.73 -19.50 -4.55
C ALA A 36 -0.57 -20.32 -4.52
N GLY A 37 -1.65 -19.82 -5.15
CA GLY A 37 -3.00 -20.36 -5.11
C GLY A 37 -3.85 -19.75 -3.99
N ASP A 38 -5.14 -19.56 -4.26
CA ASP A 38 -6.08 -18.86 -3.37
C ASP A 38 -6.24 -19.50 -1.98
N ALA A 39 -6.01 -20.82 -1.88
CA ALA A 39 -6.10 -21.56 -0.61
C ALA A 39 -4.76 -21.66 0.13
N SER A 40 -3.68 -21.08 -0.40
CA SER A 40 -2.39 -21.08 0.29
C SER A 40 -2.41 -20.19 1.52
N ASP A 41 -1.69 -20.59 2.55
CA ASP A 41 -1.53 -19.79 3.78
C ASP A 41 -0.94 -18.40 3.47
N ASP A 42 -0.10 -18.29 2.45
CA ASP A 42 0.54 -17.04 2.04
C ASP A 42 -0.46 -16.09 1.39
N CYS A 43 -1.36 -16.59 0.53
CA CYS A 43 -2.46 -15.80 -0.01
C CYS A 43 -3.37 -15.27 1.11
N VAL A 44 -3.78 -16.15 2.04
CA VAL A 44 -4.68 -15.78 3.15
C VAL A 44 -4.04 -14.73 4.05
N LYS A 45 -2.75 -14.89 4.38
CA LYS A 45 -2.00 -13.91 5.18
C LYS A 45 -1.89 -12.57 4.45
N MET A 46 -1.54 -12.57 3.18
CA MET A 46 -1.39 -11.32 2.42
C MET A 46 -2.71 -10.59 2.24
N ARG A 47 -3.82 -11.29 1.97
CA ARG A 47 -5.14 -10.64 1.91
C ARG A 47 -5.54 -10.02 3.24
N LYS A 48 -5.29 -10.72 4.34
CA LYS A 48 -5.56 -10.18 5.68
C LYS A 48 -4.72 -8.94 6.00
N GLN A 49 -3.46 -8.89 5.57
CA GLN A 49 -2.62 -7.69 5.70
C GLN A 49 -3.11 -6.56 4.79
N ALA A 50 -3.56 -6.86 3.57
CA ALA A 50 -4.06 -5.87 2.63
C ALA A 50 -5.41 -5.25 3.01
N ASP A 51 -6.23 -5.92 3.83
CA ASP A 51 -7.52 -5.40 4.30
C ASP A 51 -7.37 -4.20 5.27
N SER A 52 -6.33 -4.21 6.11
CA SER A 52 -6.07 -3.13 7.06
C SER A 52 -4.57 -2.89 7.27
N PRO A 53 -3.86 -2.45 6.22
CA PRO A 53 -2.41 -2.32 6.26
C PRO A 53 -1.99 -1.14 7.15
N SER A 54 -0.96 -1.35 7.95
CA SER A 54 -0.30 -0.29 8.70
C SER A 54 0.43 0.69 7.76
N ALA A 55 0.91 1.81 8.28
CA ALA A 55 1.69 2.76 7.49
C ALA A 55 3.00 2.13 6.96
N GLU A 56 3.62 1.24 7.75
CA GLU A 56 4.81 0.51 7.36
C GLU A 56 4.48 -0.56 6.29
N ASP A 57 3.39 -1.30 6.46
CA ASP A 57 2.94 -2.28 5.46
C ASP A 57 2.70 -1.62 4.11
N LYS A 58 2.06 -0.44 4.11
CA LYS A 58 1.82 0.37 2.91
C LYS A 58 3.10 0.68 2.14
N GLU A 59 4.13 1.16 2.84
CA GLU A 59 5.43 1.47 2.23
C GLU A 59 6.11 0.20 1.68
N MET A 60 6.04 -0.89 2.44
CA MET A 60 6.59 -2.18 2.04
C MET A 60 5.87 -2.78 0.83
N CYS A 61 4.54 -2.68 0.76
CA CYS A 61 3.75 -3.14 -0.39
C CYS A 61 4.13 -2.39 -1.67
N THR A 62 4.26 -1.06 -1.60
CA THR A 62 4.69 -0.25 -2.75
C THR A 62 6.10 -0.62 -3.20
N LEU A 63 7.04 -0.83 -2.27
CA LEU A 63 8.40 -1.28 -2.60
C LEU A 63 8.40 -2.68 -3.22
N ALA A 64 7.67 -3.61 -2.63
CA ALA A 64 7.56 -4.97 -3.13
C ALA A 64 6.92 -5.01 -4.52
N LEU A 65 5.88 -4.22 -4.78
CA LEU A 65 5.30 -4.10 -6.12
C LEU A 65 6.27 -3.52 -7.13
N LYS A 66 7.08 -2.52 -6.77
CA LYS A 66 8.13 -2.02 -7.67
C LYS A 66 9.13 -3.10 -8.03
N VAL A 67 9.56 -3.90 -7.05
CA VAL A 67 10.47 -5.03 -7.28
C VAL A 67 9.81 -6.09 -8.14
N VAL A 68 8.54 -6.43 -7.89
CA VAL A 68 7.78 -7.37 -8.71
C VAL A 68 7.61 -6.86 -10.13
N ASP A 69 7.24 -5.60 -10.32
CA ASP A 69 7.13 -4.98 -11.64
C ASP A 69 8.51 -4.94 -12.35
N GLU A 70 9.62 -4.67 -11.65
CA GLU A 70 10.98 -4.77 -12.20
C GLU A 70 11.37 -6.21 -12.60
N LEU A 71 10.93 -7.21 -11.82
CA LEU A 71 11.18 -8.63 -12.09
C LEU A 71 10.25 -9.20 -13.17
N VAL A 72 9.04 -8.64 -13.35
CA VAL A 72 7.97 -9.14 -14.23
C VAL A 72 7.85 -8.31 -15.53
N GLY A 73 8.36 -7.08 -15.59
CA GLY A 73 8.39 -6.26 -16.82
C GLY A 73 9.49 -5.19 -16.80
N LYS A 74 10.55 -5.27 -17.61
CA LYS A 74 10.70 -5.86 -18.95
C LYS A 74 11.86 -6.85 -19.03
#